data_AF-A0A2V5RT40-F1
#
_entry.id   AF-A0A2V5RT40-F1
#
_cell.length_a   1.000
_cell.length_b   1.000
_cell.length_c   1.000
_cell.angle_alpha   90.00
_cell.angle_beta   90.00
_cell.angle_gamma   90.00
#
_symmetry.space_group_name_H-M   'P 1'
#
loop_
_entity.id
_entity.type
_entity.pdbx_description
1 polymer ?
#
loop_
_entity_poly.entity_id
_entity_poly.type
_entity_poly.pdbx_seq_one_letter_code
_entity_poly.pdbx_strand_id
1 'polypeptide(L)'
;MVFVAVASRVSAQTSAEVRQAFIDLRQDHIRYNCSRATLWLQQHRDVLRDQMQTELYRTNDPQARDALLIVLFQTESFDPDQRFARFVMQRLREEDRRVSNVFVGLPGSEENPDLSGLTGGAHHLAWIFIDHHYGLFEPLLKAEVGETTDMWELWGIAWMFKKHNVLSANASLFTSDVLGRAAAALKNDGIRYNASQAMRLFLMLPKQSAPVVREASNSSDPQQRYLTQAFLDALRGSKNAVGYLNAKLKLYIGLLPESDRQEPEWLDQVTEPYLDKDSYP
;
A
#
# COMPACT_ATOMS: atom_id res chain seq x y z
N MET A 1 49.86 11.14 25.38
CA MET A 1 48.73 10.54 24.66
C MET A 1 47.86 11.68 24.17
N VAL A 2 47.91 12.00 22.88
CA VAL A 2 47.16 13.14 22.30
C VAL A 2 45.85 12.57 21.77
N PHE A 3 44.73 12.95 22.38
CA PHE A 3 43.40 12.70 21.83
C PHE A 3 43.17 13.66 20.67
N VAL A 4 43.25 13.14 19.44
CA VAL A 4 42.75 13.85 18.26
C VAL A 4 41.24 13.75 18.28
N ALA A 5 40.58 14.82 18.73
CA ALA A 5 39.15 15.00 18.53
C ALA A 5 38.91 15.13 17.02
N VAL A 6 38.35 14.09 16.40
CA VAL A 6 37.76 14.19 15.07
C VAL A 6 36.50 15.00 15.22
N ALA A 7 36.63 16.33 15.12
CA ALA A 7 35.50 17.20 14.88
C ALA A 7 34.93 16.82 13.51
N SER A 8 33.82 16.08 13.51
CA SER A 8 32.99 15.91 12.32
C SER A 8 32.53 17.30 11.89
N ARG A 9 33.21 17.87 10.89
CA ARG A 9 32.75 19.09 10.22
C ARG A 9 31.45 18.75 9.53
N VAL A 10 30.32 19.06 10.17
CA VAL A 10 29.05 19.22 9.50
C VAL A 10 29.22 20.43 8.58
N SER A 11 29.66 20.20 7.35
CA SER A 11 29.57 21.22 6.32
C SER A 11 28.10 21.51 6.11
N ALA A 12 27.67 22.75 6.35
CA ALA A 12 26.34 23.17 5.93
C ALA A 12 26.22 22.94 4.42
N GLN A 13 25.14 22.31 3.98
CA GLN A 13 24.89 22.06 2.56
C GLN A 13 24.77 23.41 1.84
N THR A 14 25.37 23.53 0.67
CA THR A 14 25.24 24.75 -0.11
C THR A 14 23.84 24.83 -0.72
N SER A 15 23.31 26.04 -0.89
CA SER A 15 22.03 26.23 -1.58
C SER A 15 22.05 25.75 -3.03
N ALA A 16 23.22 25.56 -3.63
CA ALA A 16 23.36 24.98 -4.97
C ALA A 16 23.13 23.46 -4.96
N GLU A 17 23.71 22.73 -4.01
CA GLU A 17 23.54 21.28 -3.86
C GLU A 17 22.08 20.91 -3.59
N VAL A 18 21.42 21.63 -2.67
CA VAL A 18 19.99 21.42 -2.37
C VAL A 18 19.11 21.64 -3.61
N ARG A 19 19.35 22.74 -4.33
CA ARG A 19 18.58 23.05 -5.56
C ARG A 19 18.79 22.00 -6.64
N GLN A 20 20.02 21.55 -6.81
CA GLN A 20 20.33 20.51 -7.78
C GLN A 20 19.63 19.20 -7.43
N ALA A 21 19.64 18.79 -6.15
CA ALA A 21 18.93 17.59 -5.71
C ALA A 21 17.44 17.63 -6.06
N PHE A 22 16.74 18.74 -5.83
CA PHE A 22 15.32 18.87 -6.20
C PHE A 22 15.07 18.89 -7.71
N ILE A 23 16.01 19.39 -8.51
CA ILE A 23 15.93 19.31 -9.97
C ILE A 23 16.08 17.86 -10.43
N ASP A 24 17.07 17.15 -9.88
CA ASP A 24 17.43 15.78 -10.23
C ASP A 24 16.37 14.74 -9.82
N LEU A 25 15.42 15.11 -8.95
CA LEU A 25 14.27 14.27 -8.61
C LEU A 25 13.28 14.11 -9.77
N ARG A 26 13.25 15.06 -10.70
CA ARG A 26 12.25 15.10 -11.78
C ARG A 26 12.54 14.05 -12.83
N GLN A 27 11.53 13.73 -13.63
CA GLN A 27 11.71 12.82 -14.75
C GLN A 27 12.55 13.50 -15.84
N ASP A 28 13.81 13.10 -16.00
CA ASP A 28 14.78 13.77 -16.90
C ASP A 28 15.50 12.83 -17.89
N HIS A 29 15.06 11.58 -18.00
CA HIS A 29 15.68 10.52 -18.81
C HIS A 29 17.16 10.21 -18.46
N ILE A 30 17.71 10.84 -17.41
CA ILE A 30 19.08 10.58 -16.95
C ILE A 30 19.03 9.40 -15.99
N ARG A 31 19.73 8.32 -16.36
CA ARG A 31 19.74 7.09 -15.58
C ARG A 31 20.23 7.36 -14.14
N TYR A 32 19.44 6.91 -13.17
CA TYR A 32 19.71 6.99 -11.72
C TYR A 32 19.75 8.40 -11.11
N ASN A 33 19.38 9.45 -11.84
CA ASN A 33 19.50 10.81 -11.29
C ASN A 33 18.61 11.01 -10.06
N CYS A 34 17.32 10.69 -10.21
CA CYS A 34 16.36 10.73 -9.11
C CYS A 34 16.76 9.82 -7.94
N SER A 35 17.27 8.62 -8.21
CA SER A 35 17.77 7.72 -7.18
C SER A 35 18.90 8.33 -6.34
N ARG A 36 19.89 8.93 -7.00
CA ARG A 36 21.03 9.57 -6.34
C ARG A 36 20.59 10.78 -5.54
N ALA A 37 19.70 11.60 -6.10
CA ALA A 37 19.13 12.75 -5.43
C ALA A 37 18.30 12.33 -4.20
N THR A 38 17.47 11.29 -4.32
CA THR A 38 16.68 10.74 -3.20
C THR A 38 17.60 10.27 -2.08
N LEU A 39 18.66 9.51 -2.40
CA LEU A 39 19.63 9.05 -1.39
C LEU A 39 20.36 10.23 -0.72
N TRP A 40 20.74 11.24 -1.51
CA TRP A 40 21.37 12.43 -0.95
C TRP A 40 20.42 13.17 0.00
N LEU A 41 19.14 13.31 -0.36
CA LEU A 41 18.11 13.88 0.51
C LEU A 41 17.91 13.03 1.77
N GLN A 42 17.92 11.70 1.65
CA GLN A 42 17.84 10.77 2.77
C GLN A 42 18.97 10.99 3.79
N GLN A 43 20.19 11.22 3.33
CA GLN A 43 21.36 11.47 4.18
C GLN A 43 21.28 12.81 4.94
N HIS A 44 20.50 13.76 4.44
CA HIS A 44 20.35 15.11 4.98
C HIS A 44 18.94 15.38 5.51
N ARG A 45 18.14 14.34 5.68
CA ARG A 45 16.68 14.43 5.83
C ARG A 45 16.21 15.28 7.01
N ASP A 46 16.89 15.18 8.15
CA ASP A 46 16.52 15.96 9.34
C ASP A 46 16.75 17.47 9.17
N VAL A 47 17.78 17.87 8.43
CA VAL A 47 18.11 19.28 8.17
C VAL A 47 17.24 19.85 7.05
N LEU A 48 16.84 19.03 6.09
CA LEU A 48 16.12 19.46 4.89
C LEU A 48 14.60 19.23 4.94
N ARG A 49 14.04 18.64 6.01
CA ARG A 49 12.62 18.25 6.08
C ARG A 49 11.64 19.35 5.69
N ASP A 50 11.82 20.58 6.19
CA ASP A 50 10.90 21.69 5.94
C ASP A 50 10.99 22.16 4.47
N GLN A 51 12.20 22.09 3.89
CA GLN A 51 12.42 22.40 2.47
C GLN A 51 11.83 21.31 1.57
N MET A 52 12.00 20.04 1.95
CA MET A 52 11.39 18.89 1.26
C MET A 52 9.87 18.97 1.29
N GLN A 53 9.26 19.30 2.44
CA GLN A 53 7.80 19.49 2.55
C GLN A 53 7.33 20.68 1.71
N THR A 54 8.10 21.77 1.69
CA THR A 54 7.80 22.93 0.83
C THR A 54 7.84 22.57 -0.65
N GLU A 55 8.86 21.83 -1.09
CA GLU A 55 9.01 21.41 -2.48
C GLU A 55 7.94 20.38 -2.87
N LEU A 56 7.57 19.48 -1.94
CA LEU A 56 6.49 18.51 -2.14
C LEU A 56 5.17 19.20 -2.54
N TYR A 57 4.85 20.32 -1.89
CA TYR A 57 3.64 21.09 -2.20
C TYR A 57 3.75 21.95 -3.47
N ARG A 58 4.94 22.09 -4.06
CA ARG A 58 5.16 22.88 -5.28
C ARG A 58 5.29 22.02 -6.52
N THR A 59 5.79 20.79 -6.38
CA THR A 59 6.06 19.93 -7.53
C THR A 59 4.78 19.30 -8.10
N ASN A 60 4.67 19.36 -9.43
CA ASN A 60 3.66 18.64 -10.21
C ASN A 60 4.24 17.37 -10.86
N ASP A 61 5.53 17.10 -10.66
CA ASP A 61 6.19 15.90 -11.18
C ASP A 61 5.92 14.71 -10.24
N PRO A 62 5.26 13.64 -10.71
CA PRO A 62 4.94 12.49 -9.86
C PRO A 62 6.16 11.76 -9.30
N GLN A 63 7.26 11.68 -10.06
CA GLN A 63 8.49 11.02 -9.62
C GLN A 63 9.13 11.80 -8.48
N ALA A 64 9.21 13.13 -8.62
CA ALA A 64 9.74 13.98 -7.56
C ALA A 64 8.86 13.94 -6.32
N ARG A 65 7.54 13.91 -6.49
CA ARG A 65 6.58 13.78 -5.37
C ARG A 65 6.79 12.49 -4.59
N ASP A 66 6.88 11.35 -5.28
CA ASP A 66 7.08 10.06 -4.63
C ASP A 66 8.43 9.97 -3.93
N ALA A 67 9.50 10.49 -4.54
CA ALA A 67 10.82 10.55 -3.91
C ALA A 67 10.82 11.37 -2.61
N LEU A 68 10.18 12.55 -2.62
CA LEU A 68 10.06 13.40 -1.43
C LEU A 68 9.23 12.72 -0.34
N LEU A 69 8.12 12.07 -0.69
CA LEU A 69 7.30 11.33 0.26
C LEU A 69 8.08 10.17 0.91
N ILE A 70 8.84 9.40 0.13
CA ILE A 70 9.68 8.31 0.65
C ILE A 70 10.64 8.83 1.73
N VAL A 71 11.36 9.93 1.45
CA VAL A 71 12.32 10.49 2.41
C VAL A 71 11.59 11.03 3.65
N LEU A 72 10.49 11.77 3.47
CA LEU A 72 9.72 12.34 4.58
C LEU A 72 9.12 11.25 5.48
N PHE A 73 8.60 10.15 4.91
CA PHE A 73 8.06 9.03 5.69
C PHE A 73 9.12 8.32 6.55
N GLN A 74 10.39 8.39 6.15
CA GLN A 74 11.53 7.76 6.84
C GLN A 74 12.31 8.75 7.71
N THR A 75 11.86 10.00 7.82
CA THR A 75 12.50 11.03 8.65
C THR A 75 11.90 10.99 10.05
N GLU A 76 12.62 10.43 11.02
CA GLU A 76 12.12 10.28 12.41
C GLU A 76 11.74 11.61 13.06
N SER A 77 12.45 12.70 12.71
CA SER A 77 12.16 14.03 13.24
C SER A 77 11.02 14.77 12.54
N PHE A 78 10.40 14.17 11.52
CA PHE A 78 9.29 14.77 10.78
C PHE A 78 7.96 14.48 11.49
N ASP A 79 7.28 15.55 11.90
CA ASP A 79 5.95 15.48 12.51
C ASP A 79 4.90 15.97 11.49
N PRO A 80 4.05 15.07 10.94
CA PRO A 80 3.08 15.44 9.92
C PRO A 80 1.96 16.32 10.48
N ASP A 81 1.65 17.40 9.78
CA ASP A 81 0.47 18.23 10.08
C ASP A 81 -0.78 17.77 9.31
N GLN A 82 -1.92 18.40 9.60
CA GLN A 82 -3.19 18.16 8.89
C GLN A 82 -3.09 18.37 7.37
N ARG A 83 -2.25 19.31 6.92
CA ARG A 83 -2.09 19.59 5.48
C ARG A 83 -1.34 18.45 4.81
N PHE A 84 -0.27 17.97 5.43
CA PHE A 84 0.49 16.82 4.97
C PHE A 84 -0.37 15.55 4.96
N ALA A 85 -1.13 15.29 6.01
CA ALA A 85 -2.01 14.12 6.06
C ALA A 85 -3.04 14.13 4.92
N ARG A 86 -3.68 15.28 4.64
CA ARG A 86 -4.61 15.41 3.51
C ARG A 86 -3.91 15.22 2.17
N PHE A 87 -2.68 15.71 2.03
CA PHE A 87 -1.87 15.50 0.84
C PHE A 87 -1.59 14.01 0.61
N VAL A 88 -1.22 13.27 1.66
CA VAL A 88 -1.00 11.81 1.58
C VAL A 88 -2.29 11.09 1.16
N MET A 89 -3.44 11.44 1.75
CA MET A 89 -4.73 10.85 1.36
C MET A 89 -5.10 11.15 -0.10
N GLN A 90 -4.88 12.37 -0.56
CA GLN A 90 -5.08 12.73 -1.97
C GLN A 90 -4.15 11.90 -2.87
N ARG A 91 -2.89 11.72 -2.49
CA ARG A 91 -1.91 10.94 -3.25
C ARG A 91 -2.34 9.47 -3.39
N LEU A 92 -2.95 8.88 -2.36
CA LEU A 92 -3.43 7.49 -2.42
C LEU A 92 -4.46 7.27 -3.54
N ARG A 93 -5.21 8.30 -3.94
CA ARG A 93 -6.26 8.21 -4.96
C ARG A 93 -5.75 8.28 -6.41
N GLU A 94 -4.60 8.90 -6.65
CA GLU A 94 -4.09 9.17 -8.01
C GLU A 94 -3.81 7.87 -8.80
N GLU A 95 -3.93 7.90 -10.13
CA GLU A 95 -3.81 6.69 -10.98
C GLU A 95 -2.36 6.23 -11.22
N ASP A 96 -1.40 7.14 -11.08
CA ASP A 96 0.04 6.94 -11.31
C ASP A 96 0.78 6.39 -10.08
N ARG A 97 0.12 5.53 -9.28
CA ARG A 97 0.66 4.93 -8.04
C ARG A 97 1.91 4.07 -8.22
N ARG A 98 2.35 3.89 -9.46
CA ARG A 98 3.42 2.99 -9.89
C ARG A 98 4.45 3.72 -10.75
N VAL A 99 4.75 4.98 -10.42
CA VAL A 99 5.86 5.69 -11.08
C VAL A 99 7.10 4.81 -11.03
N SER A 100 7.66 4.55 -12.21
CA SER A 100 8.76 3.61 -12.40
C SER A 100 9.98 4.04 -11.60
N ASN A 101 10.33 3.24 -10.60
CA ASN A 101 11.65 3.10 -10.00
C ASN A 101 12.34 4.39 -9.52
N VAL A 102 12.03 4.82 -8.30
CA VAL A 102 13.10 5.36 -7.44
C VAL A 102 13.95 4.16 -7.02
N PHE A 103 14.87 3.78 -7.90
CA PHE A 103 15.77 2.65 -7.66
C PHE A 103 16.81 3.09 -6.63
N VAL A 104 16.62 2.88 -5.34
CA VAL A 104 17.69 3.12 -4.34
C VAL A 104 18.71 1.96 -4.38
N GLY A 105 19.20 1.65 -5.58
CA GLY A 105 20.34 0.78 -5.80
C GLY A 105 21.53 1.65 -6.15
N LEU A 106 22.49 1.75 -5.24
CA LEU A 106 23.78 2.39 -5.50
C LEU A 106 24.59 1.56 -6.51
N PRO A 107 25.49 2.17 -7.31
CA PRO A 107 26.55 1.42 -7.97
C PRO A 107 27.36 0.66 -6.91
N GLY A 108 27.39 -0.67 -6.98
CA GLY A 108 28.08 -1.55 -6.01
C GLY A 108 27.16 -2.40 -5.11
N SER A 109 25.83 -2.31 -5.24
CA SER A 109 24.88 -3.12 -4.46
C SER A 109 24.58 -4.52 -5.02
N GLU A 110 25.50 -5.11 -5.80
CA GLU A 110 25.33 -6.46 -6.39
C GLU A 110 25.28 -7.58 -5.33
N GLU A 111 25.66 -7.30 -4.07
CA GLU A 111 25.64 -8.29 -2.98
C GLU A 111 24.30 -8.39 -2.23
N ASN A 112 23.27 -7.62 -2.59
CA ASN A 112 21.91 -7.82 -2.05
C ASN A 112 20.86 -7.84 -3.18
N PRO A 113 20.62 -9.01 -3.78
CA PRO A 113 19.58 -9.17 -4.78
C PRO A 113 18.22 -9.26 -4.08
N ASP A 114 17.68 -8.13 -3.63
CA ASP A 114 16.23 -7.99 -3.52
C ASP A 114 15.74 -6.54 -3.76
N LEU A 115 16.36 -5.90 -4.76
CA LEU A 115 16.03 -4.55 -5.22
C LEU A 115 14.84 -4.51 -6.21
N SER A 116 14.04 -5.57 -6.28
CA SER A 116 12.90 -5.71 -7.19
C SER A 116 11.57 -5.14 -6.65
N GLY A 117 11.54 -4.68 -5.38
CA GLY A 117 10.30 -4.40 -4.66
C GLY A 117 9.80 -2.95 -4.61
N LEU A 118 10.46 -1.97 -5.24
CA LEU A 118 10.14 -0.54 -5.04
C LEU A 118 9.40 0.15 -6.19
N THR A 119 8.77 -0.59 -7.10
CA THR A 119 7.68 -0.03 -7.92
C THR A 119 6.48 0.26 -7.02
N GLY A 120 6.18 1.54 -6.76
CA GLY A 120 5.13 1.95 -5.84
C GLY A 120 5.56 2.04 -4.36
N GLY A 121 6.86 2.18 -4.09
CA GLY A 121 7.40 2.28 -2.72
C GLY A 121 6.75 3.38 -1.87
N ALA A 122 6.48 4.55 -2.46
CA ALA A 122 5.78 5.64 -1.76
C ALA A 122 4.37 5.23 -1.31
N HIS A 123 3.62 4.52 -2.14
CA HIS A 123 2.27 4.06 -1.81
C HIS A 123 2.28 3.01 -0.70
N HIS A 124 3.22 2.07 -0.72
CA HIS A 124 3.37 1.08 0.36
C HIS A 124 3.83 1.73 1.67
N LEU A 125 4.85 2.60 1.60
CA LEU A 125 5.35 3.34 2.77
C LEU A 125 4.31 4.29 3.36
N ALA A 126 3.39 4.82 2.54
CA ALA A 126 2.28 5.63 3.03
C ALA A 126 1.41 4.87 4.03
N TRP A 127 1.12 3.58 3.79
CA TRP A 127 0.36 2.77 4.76
C TRP A 127 1.12 2.57 6.07
N ILE A 128 2.44 2.32 6.02
CA ILE A 128 3.28 2.23 7.23
C ILE A 128 3.28 3.57 7.99
N PHE A 129 3.40 4.68 7.26
CA PHE A 129 3.37 6.02 7.84
C PHE A 129 2.01 6.33 8.48
N ILE A 130 0.90 5.98 7.81
CA ILE A 130 -0.46 6.13 8.33
C ILE A 130 -0.64 5.36 9.64
N ASP A 131 -0.13 4.13 9.72
CA ASP A 131 -0.17 3.31 10.95
C ASP A 131 0.59 3.98 12.10
N HIS A 132 1.81 4.47 11.86
CA HIS A 132 2.60 5.18 12.88
C HIS A 132 1.93 6.48 13.36
N HIS A 133 1.19 7.16 12.47
CA HIS A 133 0.50 8.42 12.76
C HIS A 133 -1.03 8.26 12.82
N TYR A 134 -1.51 7.08 13.23
CA TYR A 134 -2.92 6.70 13.07
C TYR A 134 -3.92 7.71 13.64
N GLY A 135 -3.64 8.33 14.79
CA GLY A 135 -4.53 9.33 15.38
C GLY A 135 -4.80 10.55 14.48
N LEU A 136 -3.84 10.93 13.65
CA LEU A 136 -4.00 12.00 12.66
C LEU A 136 -4.82 11.54 11.44
N PHE A 137 -4.62 10.28 11.02
CA PHE A 137 -5.23 9.73 9.80
C PHE A 137 -6.59 9.09 9.99
N GLU A 138 -6.93 8.60 11.19
CA GLU A 138 -8.20 7.96 11.50
C GLU A 138 -9.42 8.75 10.97
N PRO A 139 -9.60 10.05 11.27
CA PRO A 139 -10.75 10.79 10.74
C PRO A 139 -10.77 10.92 9.22
N LEU A 140 -9.59 10.95 8.58
CA LEU A 140 -9.47 11.01 7.12
C LEU A 140 -9.83 9.66 6.49
N LEU A 141 -9.32 8.55 7.05
CA LEU A 141 -9.66 7.20 6.60
C LEU A 141 -11.16 6.93 6.70
N LYS A 142 -11.83 7.41 7.76
CA LYS A 142 -13.29 7.30 7.90
C LYS A 142 -14.04 8.04 6.81
N ALA A 143 -13.57 9.24 6.44
CA ALA A 143 -14.16 10.01 5.35
C ALA A 143 -13.96 9.31 3.99
N GLU A 144 -12.84 8.61 3.80
CA GLU A 144 -12.54 7.94 2.53
C GLU A 144 -13.37 6.69 2.22
N VAL A 145 -13.88 5.98 3.24
CA VAL A 145 -14.63 4.72 3.03
C VAL A 145 -15.76 4.86 2.00
N GLY A 146 -16.44 6.01 2.01
CA GLY A 146 -17.55 6.30 1.09
C GLY A 146 -17.10 6.78 -0.30
N GLU A 147 -15.91 7.35 -0.42
CA GLU A 147 -15.46 8.10 -1.60
C GLU A 147 -14.57 7.27 -2.52
N THR A 148 -13.72 6.40 -1.97
CA THR A 148 -12.77 5.64 -2.80
C THR A 148 -13.47 4.58 -3.65
N THR A 149 -13.03 4.46 -4.90
CA THR A 149 -13.41 3.39 -5.82
C THR A 149 -12.31 2.33 -5.96
N ASP A 150 -11.15 2.57 -5.33
CA ASP A 150 -10.01 1.69 -5.40
C ASP A 150 -10.07 0.62 -4.31
N MET A 151 -10.00 -0.65 -4.71
CA MET A 151 -10.14 -1.74 -3.75
C MET A 151 -8.92 -1.91 -2.87
N TRP A 152 -7.73 -1.49 -3.30
CA TRP A 152 -6.54 -1.56 -2.45
C TRP A 152 -6.67 -0.60 -1.28
N GLU A 153 -7.10 0.63 -1.54
CA GLU A 153 -7.37 1.65 -0.53
C GLU A 153 -8.53 1.24 0.38
N LEU A 154 -9.66 0.80 -0.19
CA LEU A 154 -10.82 0.38 0.61
C LEU A 154 -10.47 -0.79 1.55
N TRP A 155 -9.75 -1.78 1.04
CA TRP A 155 -9.22 -2.88 1.86
C TRP A 155 -8.18 -2.39 2.87
N GLY A 156 -7.26 -1.51 2.48
CA GLY A 156 -6.23 -0.92 3.34
C GLY A 156 -6.83 -0.17 4.53
N ILE A 157 -7.89 0.62 4.31
CA ILE A 157 -8.64 1.30 5.37
C ILE A 157 -9.24 0.30 6.36
N ALA A 158 -9.92 -0.74 5.85
CA ALA A 158 -10.50 -1.77 6.71
C ALA A 158 -9.43 -2.53 7.51
N TRP A 159 -8.28 -2.81 6.89
CA TRP A 159 -7.13 -3.43 7.55
C TRP A 159 -6.56 -2.53 8.65
N MET A 160 -6.40 -1.23 8.41
CA MET A 160 -5.98 -0.27 9.44
C MET A 160 -6.95 -0.24 10.61
N PHE A 161 -8.26 -0.16 10.35
CA PHE A 161 -9.25 -0.21 11.41
C PHE A 161 -9.19 -1.52 12.19
N LYS A 162 -8.90 -2.65 11.53
CA LYS A 162 -8.72 -3.94 12.21
C LYS A 162 -7.47 -3.94 13.09
N LYS A 163 -6.33 -3.49 12.55
CA LYS A 163 -5.04 -3.44 13.24
C LYS A 163 -5.10 -2.57 14.51
N HIS A 164 -5.82 -1.44 14.45
CA HIS A 164 -6.03 -0.56 15.59
C HIS A 164 -7.26 -0.92 16.44
N ASN A 165 -7.87 -2.10 16.25
CA ASN A 165 -9.01 -2.61 17.03
C ASN A 165 -10.28 -1.72 17.00
N VAL A 166 -10.49 -0.93 15.94
CA VAL A 166 -11.66 -0.05 15.77
C VAL A 166 -12.57 -0.47 14.61
N LEU A 167 -12.28 -1.58 13.91
CA LEU A 167 -13.10 -2.05 12.78
C LEU A 167 -14.56 -2.27 13.17
N SER A 168 -14.82 -2.87 14.33
CA SER A 168 -16.20 -3.13 14.77
C SER A 168 -16.99 -1.85 15.04
N ALA A 169 -16.34 -0.82 15.60
CA ALA A 169 -16.96 0.48 15.86
C ALA A 169 -17.25 1.25 14.56
N ASN A 170 -16.45 1.01 13.52
CA ASN A 170 -16.54 1.68 12.21
C ASN A 170 -17.18 0.81 11.12
N ALA A 171 -17.68 -0.38 11.46
CA ALA A 171 -18.17 -1.33 10.47
C ALA A 171 -19.40 -0.80 9.70
N SER A 172 -20.17 0.12 10.29
CA SER A 172 -21.31 0.79 9.65
C SER A 172 -20.91 1.72 8.50
N LEU A 173 -19.65 2.17 8.45
CA LEU A 173 -19.14 2.97 7.32
C LEU A 173 -19.10 2.15 6.02
N PHE A 174 -18.93 0.83 6.14
CA PHE A 174 -18.96 -0.10 5.01
C PHE A 174 -20.41 -0.47 4.68
N THR A 175 -21.12 0.51 4.13
CA THR A 175 -22.51 0.35 3.72
C THR A 175 -22.66 -0.66 2.58
N SER A 176 -23.90 -1.06 2.28
CA SER A 176 -24.19 -1.93 1.13
C SER A 176 -23.70 -1.35 -0.20
N ASP A 177 -23.69 -0.02 -0.34
CA ASP A 177 -23.16 0.64 -1.54
C ASP A 177 -21.64 0.47 -1.68
N VAL A 178 -20.90 0.73 -0.59
CA VAL A 178 -19.45 0.53 -0.51
C VAL A 178 -19.09 -0.93 -0.78
N LEU A 179 -19.80 -1.87 -0.15
CA LEU A 179 -19.57 -3.30 -0.34
C LEU A 179 -20.07 -3.79 -1.71
N GLY A 180 -21.02 -3.11 -2.33
CA GLY A 180 -21.48 -3.34 -3.69
C GLY A 180 -20.39 -3.08 -4.72
N ARG A 181 -19.59 -2.01 -4.53
CA ARG A 181 -18.38 -1.74 -5.33
C ARG A 181 -17.37 -2.89 -5.21
N ALA A 182 -17.10 -3.34 -3.98
CA ALA A 182 -16.23 -4.48 -3.75
C ALA A 182 -16.77 -5.78 -4.39
N ALA A 183 -18.09 -5.96 -4.42
CA ALA A 183 -18.68 -7.13 -5.06
C ALA A 183 -18.48 -7.08 -6.57
N ALA A 184 -18.63 -5.90 -7.19
CA ALA A 184 -18.37 -5.71 -8.62
C ALA A 184 -16.90 -5.98 -8.99
N ALA A 185 -15.95 -5.69 -8.09
CA ALA A 185 -14.52 -5.98 -8.26
C ALA A 185 -14.16 -7.47 -8.24
N LEU A 186 -15.11 -8.37 -7.94
CA LEU A 186 -14.91 -9.82 -8.06
C LEU A 186 -15.04 -10.34 -9.51
N LYS A 187 -15.53 -9.52 -10.45
CA LYS A 187 -15.62 -9.88 -11.88
C LYS A 187 -14.24 -10.01 -12.49
N ASN A 188 -14.16 -10.65 -13.67
CA ASN A 188 -12.95 -10.59 -14.47
C ASN A 188 -12.88 -9.24 -15.20
N ASP A 189 -12.30 -8.23 -14.54
CA ASP A 189 -12.21 -6.85 -15.01
C ASP A 189 -10.84 -6.48 -15.61
N GLY A 190 -9.91 -7.45 -15.69
CA GLY A 190 -8.54 -7.22 -16.14
C GLY A 190 -7.66 -6.43 -15.15
N ILE A 191 -8.17 -6.08 -13.97
CA ILE A 191 -7.43 -5.33 -12.95
C ILE A 191 -6.77 -6.32 -11.98
N ARG A 192 -5.44 -6.36 -12.04
CA ARG A 192 -4.63 -7.26 -11.20
C ARG A 192 -4.94 -7.04 -9.71
N TYR A 193 -5.23 -8.14 -9.01
CA TYR A 193 -5.51 -8.22 -7.57
C TYR A 193 -6.83 -7.60 -7.08
N ASN A 194 -7.68 -7.03 -7.94
CA ASN A 194 -8.93 -6.38 -7.52
C ASN A 194 -9.86 -7.34 -6.75
N ALA A 195 -10.13 -8.50 -7.34
CA ALA A 195 -10.92 -9.56 -6.71
C ALA A 195 -10.30 -10.08 -5.39
N SER A 196 -8.96 -10.08 -5.32
CA SER A 196 -8.22 -10.51 -4.15
C SER A 196 -8.39 -9.52 -2.98
N GLN A 197 -8.32 -8.21 -3.26
CA GLN A 197 -8.53 -7.14 -2.27
C GLN A 197 -9.98 -7.12 -1.79
N ALA A 198 -10.94 -7.21 -2.71
CA ALA A 198 -12.37 -7.30 -2.40
C ALA A 198 -12.69 -8.49 -1.49
N MET A 199 -12.15 -9.68 -1.79
CA MET A 199 -12.38 -10.86 -0.95
C MET A 199 -11.79 -10.71 0.46
N ARG A 200 -10.60 -10.11 0.60
CA ARG A 200 -10.03 -9.82 1.93
C ARG A 200 -10.89 -8.84 2.72
N LEU A 201 -11.46 -7.82 2.07
CA LEU A 201 -12.41 -6.91 2.70
C LEU A 201 -13.63 -7.68 3.24
N PHE A 202 -14.22 -8.55 2.42
CA PHE A 202 -15.37 -9.36 2.85
C PHE A 202 -15.07 -10.28 4.03
N LEU A 203 -13.88 -10.89 4.04
CA LEU A 203 -13.43 -11.74 5.15
C LEU A 203 -13.22 -10.94 6.46
N MET A 204 -12.88 -9.65 6.38
CA MET A 204 -12.78 -8.78 7.56
C MET A 204 -14.14 -8.30 8.07
N LEU A 205 -15.12 -8.17 7.17
CA LEU A 205 -16.47 -7.67 7.46
C LEU A 205 -17.57 -8.69 7.09
N PRO A 206 -17.51 -9.94 7.61
CA PRO A 206 -18.35 -11.02 7.10
C PRO A 206 -19.84 -10.78 7.31
N LYS A 207 -20.22 -10.12 8.41
CA LYS A 207 -21.63 -9.81 8.73
C LYS A 207 -22.21 -8.76 7.78
N GLN A 208 -21.46 -7.69 7.53
CA GLN A 208 -21.86 -6.58 6.65
C GLN A 208 -21.85 -7.00 5.19
N SER A 209 -20.91 -7.88 4.81
CA SER A 209 -20.72 -8.32 3.43
C SER A 209 -21.71 -9.39 3.00
N ALA A 210 -22.20 -10.23 3.92
CA ALA A 210 -23.06 -11.36 3.58
C ALA A 210 -24.31 -11.00 2.75
N PRO A 211 -25.07 -9.92 3.02
CA PRO A 211 -26.22 -9.53 2.19
C PRO A 211 -25.83 -9.22 0.74
N VAL A 212 -24.80 -8.40 0.54
CA VAL A 212 -24.33 -7.99 -0.80
C VAL A 212 -23.75 -9.18 -1.56
N VAL A 213 -23.00 -10.04 -0.87
CA VAL A 213 -22.41 -11.23 -1.49
C VAL A 213 -23.48 -12.25 -1.92
N ARG A 214 -24.58 -12.39 -1.17
CA ARG A 214 -25.74 -13.22 -1.57
C ARG A 214 -26.45 -12.69 -2.81
N GLU A 215 -26.50 -11.37 -2.97
CA GLU A 215 -27.06 -10.78 -4.19
C GLU A 215 -26.12 -11.04 -5.37
N ALA A 216 -24.82 -10.77 -5.18
CA ALA A 216 -23.79 -10.96 -6.18
C ALA A 216 -23.58 -12.43 -6.62
N SER A 217 -23.98 -13.42 -5.80
CA SER A 217 -23.96 -14.83 -6.21
C SER A 217 -24.95 -15.18 -7.32
N ASN A 218 -25.88 -14.28 -7.65
CA ASN A 218 -26.75 -14.43 -8.82
C ASN A 218 -26.17 -13.79 -10.09
N SER A 219 -24.92 -13.30 -10.04
CA SER A 219 -24.29 -12.66 -11.19
C SER A 219 -24.18 -13.61 -12.40
N SER A 220 -24.32 -13.02 -13.59
CA SER A 220 -24.02 -13.71 -14.86
C SER A 220 -22.52 -13.86 -15.10
N ASP A 221 -21.68 -13.10 -14.40
CA ASP A 221 -20.22 -13.25 -14.45
C ASP A 221 -19.79 -14.53 -13.68
N PRO A 222 -19.17 -15.51 -14.35
CA PRO A 222 -18.82 -16.77 -13.72
C PRO A 222 -17.85 -16.62 -12.55
N GLN A 223 -16.85 -15.73 -12.67
CA GLN A 223 -15.84 -15.54 -11.63
C GLN A 223 -16.48 -14.97 -10.37
N GLN A 224 -17.24 -13.88 -10.52
CA GLN A 224 -17.98 -13.26 -9.42
C GLN A 224 -18.90 -14.28 -8.74
N ARG A 225 -19.67 -15.06 -9.51
CA ARG A 225 -20.56 -16.08 -8.98
C ARG A 225 -19.82 -17.16 -8.18
N TYR A 226 -18.72 -17.71 -8.70
CA TYR A 226 -17.97 -18.76 -7.99
C TYR A 226 -17.28 -18.23 -6.74
N LEU A 227 -16.68 -17.04 -6.80
CA LEU A 227 -16.01 -16.43 -5.65
C LEU A 227 -17.00 -16.06 -4.53
N THR A 228 -18.17 -15.52 -4.89
CA THR A 228 -19.23 -15.18 -3.92
C THR A 228 -19.83 -16.43 -3.28
N GLN A 229 -20.10 -17.50 -4.05
CA GLN A 229 -20.58 -18.76 -3.51
C GLN A 229 -19.55 -19.40 -2.56
N ALA A 230 -18.28 -19.44 -2.96
CA ALA A 230 -17.21 -19.96 -2.10
C ALA A 230 -17.07 -19.15 -0.80
N PHE A 231 -17.21 -17.83 -0.85
CA PHE A 231 -17.24 -17.01 0.37
C PHE A 231 -18.40 -17.38 1.28
N LEU A 232 -19.62 -17.53 0.76
CA LEU A 232 -20.78 -17.90 1.56
C LEU A 232 -20.62 -19.28 2.21
N ASP A 233 -20.01 -20.24 1.50
CA ASP A 233 -19.74 -21.56 2.04
C ASP A 233 -18.58 -21.54 3.06
N ALA A 234 -17.57 -20.68 2.88
CA ALA A 234 -16.54 -20.43 3.87
C ALA A 234 -17.13 -19.86 5.16
N LEU A 235 -18.09 -18.93 5.07
CA LEU A 235 -18.81 -18.41 6.25
C LEU A 235 -19.61 -19.48 7.00
N ARG A 236 -19.98 -20.57 6.32
CA ARG A 236 -20.65 -21.74 6.92
C ARG A 236 -19.66 -22.77 7.48
N GLY A 237 -18.35 -22.50 7.39
CA GLY A 237 -17.30 -23.38 7.91
C GLY A 237 -16.69 -24.35 6.88
N SER A 238 -16.96 -24.18 5.58
CA SER A 238 -16.37 -25.03 4.55
C SER A 238 -14.87 -24.76 4.36
N LYS A 239 -14.02 -25.67 4.85
CA LYS A 239 -12.56 -25.61 4.64
C LYS A 239 -12.17 -25.64 3.16
N ASN A 240 -12.87 -26.44 2.35
CA ASN A 240 -12.62 -26.53 0.90
C ASN A 240 -12.89 -25.19 0.21
N ALA A 241 -13.93 -24.46 0.63
CA ALA A 241 -14.21 -23.14 0.09
C ALA A 241 -13.12 -22.12 0.46
N VAL A 242 -12.57 -22.21 1.68
CA VAL A 242 -11.40 -21.40 2.08
C VAL A 242 -10.17 -21.72 1.22
N GLY A 243 -9.88 -23.01 1.01
CA GLY A 243 -8.78 -23.45 0.14
C GLY A 243 -8.92 -22.97 -1.29
N TYR A 244 -10.13 -23.07 -1.86
CA TYR A 244 -10.44 -22.55 -3.19
C TYR A 244 -10.19 -21.03 -3.30
N LEU A 245 -10.69 -20.25 -2.33
CA LEU A 245 -10.48 -18.80 -2.30
C LEU A 245 -8.99 -18.46 -2.17
N ASN A 246 -8.26 -19.16 -1.29
CA ASN A 246 -6.83 -18.94 -1.10
C ASN A 246 -6.04 -19.22 -2.39
N ALA A 247 -6.31 -20.36 -3.05
CA ALA A 247 -5.66 -20.75 -4.29
C ALA A 247 -5.94 -19.75 -5.42
N LYS A 248 -7.22 -19.38 -5.64
CA LYS A 248 -7.61 -18.54 -6.79
C LYS A 248 -7.24 -17.08 -6.63
N LEU A 249 -7.28 -16.55 -5.40
CA LEU A 249 -7.03 -15.14 -5.16
C LEU A 249 -5.65 -14.86 -4.56
N LYS A 250 -4.87 -15.90 -4.25
CA LYS A 250 -3.57 -15.80 -3.58
C LYS A 250 -3.68 -14.93 -2.33
N LEU A 251 -4.63 -15.28 -1.44
CA LEU A 251 -4.96 -14.45 -0.29
C LEU A 251 -3.76 -14.25 0.65
N TYR A 252 -2.85 -15.23 0.69
CA TYR A 252 -1.55 -15.18 1.36
C TYR A 252 -0.59 -14.08 0.88
N ILE A 253 -0.69 -13.59 -0.37
CA ILE A 253 0.22 -12.58 -0.95
C ILE A 253 -0.08 -11.15 -0.44
N GLY A 254 -1.14 -10.93 0.34
CA GLY A 254 -1.60 -9.59 0.71
C GLY A 254 -1.15 -9.13 2.11
N LEU A 255 -0.37 -8.03 2.13
CA LEU A 255 0.05 -7.17 3.26
C LEU A 255 0.80 -7.79 4.46
N LEU A 256 0.80 -9.11 4.67
CA LEU A 256 1.65 -9.69 5.72
C LEU A 256 3.06 -9.91 5.18
N PRO A 257 4.11 -9.45 5.90
CA PRO A 257 5.48 -9.90 5.65
C PRO A 257 5.50 -11.43 5.66
N GLU A 258 6.33 -12.05 4.82
CA GLU A 258 6.44 -13.51 4.75
C GLU A 258 6.72 -14.16 6.12
N SER A 259 7.36 -13.43 7.03
CA SER A 259 7.65 -13.85 8.39
C SER A 259 6.44 -14.03 9.30
N ASP A 260 5.29 -13.43 8.97
CA ASP A 260 4.06 -13.50 9.79
C ASP A 260 3.04 -14.52 9.25
N ARG A 261 3.37 -15.25 8.18
CA ARG A 261 2.52 -16.27 7.58
C ARG A 261 2.61 -17.59 8.35
N GLN A 262 2.02 -17.65 9.55
CA GLN A 262 1.68 -18.94 10.17
C GLN A 262 0.30 -19.38 9.66
N GLU A 263 0.26 -19.89 8.43
CA GLU A 263 -0.95 -20.54 7.91
C GLU A 263 -1.12 -21.92 8.58
N PRO A 264 -2.35 -22.31 8.95
CA PRO A 264 -2.56 -23.60 9.59
C PRO A 264 -2.40 -24.74 8.56
N GLU A 265 -1.74 -25.84 8.94
CA GLU A 265 -1.39 -26.97 8.04
C GLU A 265 -2.58 -27.54 7.23
N TRP A 266 -3.80 -27.44 7.75
CA TRP A 266 -4.99 -27.90 7.02
C TRP A 266 -5.27 -27.08 5.75
N LEU A 267 -4.79 -25.83 5.68
CA LEU A 267 -5.03 -24.93 4.55
C LEU A 267 -4.32 -25.43 3.30
N ASP A 268 -3.12 -25.97 3.41
CA ASP A 268 -2.38 -26.55 2.28
C ASP A 268 -3.15 -27.71 1.66
N GLN A 269 -3.64 -28.63 2.50
CA GLN A 269 -4.40 -29.81 2.06
C GLN A 269 -5.66 -29.46 1.25
N VAL A 270 -6.32 -28.35 1.61
CA VAL A 270 -7.52 -27.89 0.90
C VAL A 270 -7.23 -26.90 -0.23
N THR A 271 -6.02 -26.34 -0.30
CA THR A 271 -5.58 -25.40 -1.34
C THR A 271 -4.96 -26.15 -2.52
N GLU A 272 -4.14 -27.17 -2.24
CA GLU A 272 -3.37 -27.97 -3.20
C GLU A 272 -4.21 -28.48 -4.39
N PRO A 273 -5.45 -29.01 -4.21
CA PRO A 273 -6.26 -29.49 -5.34
C PRO A 273 -6.66 -28.41 -6.36
N TYR A 274 -6.49 -27.13 -6.01
CA TYR A 274 -6.85 -25.98 -6.82
C TYR A 274 -5.63 -25.23 -7.40
N LEU A 275 -4.41 -25.58 -6.98
CA LEU A 275 -3.17 -24.96 -7.45
C LEU A 275 -2.82 -25.35 -8.90
N ASP A 276 -3.22 -26.54 -9.34
CA ASP A 276 -2.82 -27.14 -10.63
C ASP A 276 -3.93 -27.18 -11.71
N LYS A 277 -5.10 -26.61 -11.44
CA LYS A 277 -6.16 -26.51 -12.46
C LYS A 277 -6.19 -25.12 -13.03
N ASP A 278 -5.41 -24.97 -14.09
CA ASP A 278 -5.42 -23.83 -15.00
C ASP A 278 -5.43 -22.50 -14.26
N SER A 279 -4.25 -21.91 -14.13
CA SER A 279 -4.11 -20.47 -14.27
C SER A 279 -4.85 -20.03 -15.53
N TYR A 280 -6.17 -19.88 -15.46
CA TYR A 280 -6.99 -19.46 -16.60
C TYR A 280 -6.69 -17.97 -16.88
N PRO A 281 -6.87 -17.54 -18.13
CA PRO A 281 -6.37 -16.32 -18.75
C PRO A 281 -6.96 -15.03 -18.18
#